data_AF-A0A3M1HV52-F1
#
_entry.id   AF-A0A3M1HV52-F1
#
_cell.length_a   1.000
_cell.length_b   1.000
_cell.length_c   1.000
_cell.angle_alpha   90.00
_cell.angle_beta   90.00
_cell.angle_gamma   90.00
#
_symmetry.space_group_name_H-M   'P 1'
#
loop_
_entity.id
_entity.type
_entity.pdbx_description
1 polymer ?
#
loop_
_entity_poly.entity_id
_entity_poly.type
_entity_poly.pdbx_seq_one_letter_code
_entity_poly.pdbx_strand_id
1 'polypeptide(L)'
;MWGKWEKPECFPLDEDRPFLREHEWVILKLLCRPLASLAEADPEELSAASGGQISPERADELIRIVRISMLEGIGTWAARLLAEAGLSDQDLRTMRAEAIAERVNAQLGYPVWNEKTVARLAALQQRWRGDEQ
;
A
#
# COMPACT_ATOMS: atom_id res chain seq x y z
N MET A 1 -21.34 -21.82 15.37
CA MET A 1 -22.09 -20.64 14.87
C MET A 1 -21.12 -19.87 13.99
N TRP A 2 -21.13 -20.13 12.68
CA TRP A 2 -20.22 -19.47 11.75
C TRP A 2 -20.76 -18.06 11.51
N GLY A 3 -20.03 -17.05 11.98
CA GLY A 3 -20.42 -15.65 11.85
C GLY A 3 -20.66 -15.31 10.38
N LYS A 4 -21.79 -14.67 10.09
CA LYS A 4 -22.05 -14.07 8.78
C LYS A 4 -20.89 -13.12 8.49
N TRP A 5 -20.12 -13.42 7.44
CA TRP A 5 -19.20 -12.47 6.86
C TRP A 5 -20.03 -11.39 6.18
N GLU A 6 -20.32 -10.30 6.90
CA GLU A 6 -20.91 -9.11 6.29
C GLU A 6 -19.83 -8.46 5.41
N LYS A 7 -20.15 -8.29 4.13
CA LYS A 7 -19.28 -7.57 3.20
C LYS A 7 -19.18 -6.13 3.72
N PRO A 8 -17.98 -5.62 4.00
CA PRO A 8 -17.85 -4.26 4.50
C PRO A 8 -18.39 -3.28 3.45
N GLU A 9 -19.17 -2.30 3.90
CA GLU A 9 -19.79 -1.31 3.01
C GLU A 9 -18.76 -0.40 2.33
N CYS A 10 -17.56 -0.31 2.89
CA CYS A 10 -16.41 0.46 2.42
C CYS A 10 -15.19 -0.45 2.48
N PHE A 11 -14.25 -0.30 1.54
CA PHE A 11 -12.97 -0.98 1.67
C PHE A 11 -12.25 -0.50 2.95
N PRO A 12 -11.69 -1.40 3.76
CA PRO A 12 -11.04 -1.02 5.01
C PRO A 12 -9.63 -0.49 4.74
N LEU A 13 -9.56 0.82 4.46
CA LEU A 13 -8.32 1.52 4.11
C LEU A 13 -7.22 1.41 5.18
N ASP A 14 -7.60 1.24 6.44
CA ASP A 14 -6.75 1.19 7.63
C ASP A 14 -6.35 -0.22 8.06
N GLU A 15 -6.83 -1.27 7.39
CA GLU A 15 -6.56 -2.64 7.80
C GLU A 15 -5.12 -3.08 7.43
N ASP A 16 -4.43 -3.63 8.43
CA ASP A 16 -3.12 -4.24 8.24
C ASP A 16 -3.22 -5.72 7.89
N ARG A 17 -2.46 -6.12 6.85
CA ARG A 17 -2.30 -7.51 6.45
C ARG A 17 -0.85 -7.80 6.03
N PRO A 18 -0.34 -9.02 6.27
CA PRO A 18 0.96 -9.42 5.74
C PRO A 18 1.00 -9.28 4.21
N PHE A 19 1.99 -8.56 3.70
CA PHE A 19 2.21 -8.35 2.25
C PHE A 19 3.50 -8.97 1.73
N LEU A 20 4.40 -9.37 2.64
CA LEU A 20 5.61 -10.13 2.30
C LEU A 20 5.27 -11.59 2.02
N ARG A 21 5.93 -12.15 1.02
CA ARG A 21 6.03 -13.59 0.85
C ARG A 21 6.99 -14.15 1.91
N GLU A 22 6.83 -15.43 2.26
CA GLU A 22 7.63 -16.06 3.31
C GLU A 22 9.14 -15.94 3.05
N HIS A 23 9.60 -16.19 1.83
CA HIS A 23 11.00 -16.05 1.47
C HIS A 23 11.49 -14.59 1.56
N GLU A 24 10.69 -13.60 1.13
CA GLU A 24 11.03 -12.17 1.23
C GLU A 24 11.25 -11.77 2.70
N TRP A 25 10.39 -12.25 3.59
CA TRP A 25 10.53 -12.03 5.02
C TRP A 25 11.80 -12.66 5.61
N VAL A 26 12.14 -13.89 5.20
CA VAL A 26 13.39 -14.54 5.63
C VAL A 26 14.61 -13.75 5.15
N ILE A 27 14.63 -13.35 3.89
CA ILE A 27 15.74 -12.58 3.29
C ILE A 27 15.93 -11.26 4.05
N LEU A 28 14.87 -10.48 4.24
CA LEU A 28 14.96 -9.19 4.94
C LEU A 28 15.48 -9.34 6.38
N LYS A 29 15.10 -10.43 7.06
CA LYS A 29 15.64 -10.77 8.39
C LYS A 29 17.14 -11.09 8.35
N LEU A 30 17.59 -11.88 7.38
CA LEU A 30 19.01 -12.21 7.22
C LEU A 30 19.86 -10.98 6.88
N LEU A 31 19.29 -10.03 6.14
CA LEU A 31 19.91 -8.74 5.84
C LEU A 31 19.84 -7.75 7.02
N CYS A 32 19.25 -8.14 8.15
CA CYS A 32 18.99 -7.27 9.30
C CYS A 32 18.25 -5.97 8.91
N ARG A 33 17.39 -6.02 7.89
CA ARG A 33 16.61 -4.88 7.40
C ARG A 33 15.19 -4.95 7.94
N PRO A 34 14.82 -4.17 8.97
CA PRO A 34 13.44 -4.10 9.43
C PRO A 34 12.56 -3.48 8.35
N LEU A 35 11.29 -3.91 8.26
CA LEU A 35 10.35 -3.45 7.23
C LEU A 35 10.26 -1.92 7.11
N ALA A 36 10.22 -1.21 8.24
CA ALA A 36 10.15 0.26 8.24
C ALA A 36 11.37 0.92 7.55
N SER A 37 12.56 0.29 7.60
CA SER A 37 13.77 0.82 6.95
C SER A 37 13.69 0.79 5.42
N LEU A 38 12.75 0.05 4.84
CA LEU A 38 12.59 -0.01 3.39
C LEU A 38 12.10 1.34 2.83
N ALA A 39 11.48 2.21 3.62
CA ALA A 39 11.02 3.51 3.15
C ALA A 39 12.15 4.36 2.53
N GLU A 40 13.38 4.18 2.99
CA GLU A 40 14.57 4.93 2.54
C GLU A 40 15.48 4.09 1.64
N ALA A 41 15.11 2.86 1.34
CA ALA A 41 15.93 1.97 0.52
C ALA A 41 15.89 2.35 -0.96
N ASP A 42 16.96 1.96 -1.67
CA ASP A 42 17.00 1.92 -3.12
C ASP A 42 16.64 0.51 -3.63
N PRO A 43 15.80 0.37 -4.68
CA PRO A 43 15.40 -0.93 -5.20
C PRO A 43 16.56 -1.80 -5.71
N GLU A 44 17.53 -1.19 -6.40
CA GLU A 44 18.68 -1.91 -6.97
C GLU A 44 19.63 -2.36 -5.86
N GLU A 45 19.88 -1.50 -4.88
CA GLU A 45 20.68 -1.86 -3.70
C GLU A 45 20.03 -2.99 -2.89
N LEU A 46 18.71 -2.95 -2.71
CA LEU A 46 17.99 -4.01 -2.01
C LEU A 46 18.03 -5.33 -2.78
N SER A 47 17.89 -5.27 -4.10
CA SER A 47 18.02 -6.46 -4.96
C SER A 47 19.42 -7.05 -4.87
N ALA A 48 20.46 -6.23 -5.00
CA ALA A 48 21.86 -6.65 -4.89
C ALA A 48 22.17 -7.25 -3.51
N ALA A 49 21.71 -6.61 -2.43
CA ALA A 49 21.90 -7.10 -1.07
C ALA A 49 21.21 -8.45 -0.85
N SER A 50 20.06 -8.69 -1.49
CA SER A 50 19.36 -9.99 -1.45
C SER A 50 20.02 -11.08 -2.30
N GLY A 51 21.11 -10.78 -3.01
CA GLY A 51 21.70 -11.71 -3.97
C GLY A 51 20.79 -11.98 -5.18
N GLY A 52 19.95 -11.01 -5.54
CA GLY A 52 18.96 -11.13 -6.62
C GLY A 52 17.73 -11.97 -6.29
N GLN A 53 17.54 -12.37 -5.02
CA GLN A 53 16.36 -13.13 -4.61
C GLN A 53 15.09 -12.27 -4.54
N ILE A 54 15.24 -10.97 -4.31
CA ILE A 54 14.20 -9.97 -4.51
C ILE A 54 14.59 -9.19 -5.77
N SER A 55 13.76 -9.21 -6.81
CA SER A 55 14.05 -8.45 -8.04
C SER A 55 13.93 -6.94 -7.79
N PRO A 56 14.57 -6.08 -8.60
CA PRO A 56 14.44 -4.63 -8.47
C PRO A 56 12.99 -4.15 -8.53
N GLU A 57 12.16 -4.74 -9.39
CA GLU A 57 10.75 -4.38 -9.52
C GLU A 57 9.96 -4.72 -8.26
N ARG A 58 10.23 -5.90 -7.67
CA ARG A 58 9.59 -6.30 -6.42
C ARG A 58 10.11 -5.46 -5.24
N ALA A 59 11.40 -5.15 -5.22
CA ALA A 59 11.99 -4.25 -4.22
C ALA A 59 11.32 -2.88 -4.26
N ASP A 60 11.15 -2.30 -5.46
CA ASP A 60 10.43 -1.04 -5.66
C ASP A 60 8.98 -1.11 -5.19
N GLU A 61 8.26 -2.20 -5.49
CA GLU A 61 6.91 -2.42 -4.97
C GLU A 61 6.90 -2.46 -3.43
N LEU A 62 7.79 -3.22 -2.79
CA LEU A 62 7.88 -3.31 -1.33
C LEU A 62 8.15 -1.94 -0.68
N ILE A 63 9.07 -1.17 -1.27
CA ILE A 63 9.40 0.19 -0.83
C ILE A 63 8.16 1.09 -0.92
N ARG A 64 7.43 1.04 -2.04
CA ARG A 64 6.18 1.79 -2.21
C ARG A 64 5.11 1.39 -1.21
N ILE A 65 4.92 0.09 -0.95
CA ILE A 65 3.98 -0.38 0.07
C ILE A 65 4.32 0.22 1.44
N VAL A 66 5.60 0.16 1.84
CA VAL A 66 6.04 0.72 3.12
C VAL A 66 5.78 2.22 3.17
N ARG A 67 6.21 3.00 2.16
CA ARG A 67 5.98 4.45 2.12
C ARG A 67 4.51 4.82 2.19
N ILE A 68 3.66 4.13 1.44
CA ILE A 68 2.22 4.39 1.44
C ILE A 68 1.60 4.05 2.81
N SER A 69 2.01 2.95 3.44
CA SER A 69 1.51 2.55 4.77
C SER A 69 1.94 3.49 5.91
N MET A 70 2.92 4.37 5.68
CA MET A 70 3.30 5.41 6.63
C MET A 70 2.35 6.61 6.61
N LEU A 71 1.45 6.70 5.61
CA LEU A 71 0.40 7.71 5.60
C LEU A 71 -0.67 7.38 6.64
N GLU A 72 -1.00 8.36 7.47
CA GLU A 72 -1.99 8.17 8.53
C GLU A 72 -3.34 7.71 7.95
N GLY A 73 -3.91 6.63 8.50
CA GLY A 73 -5.18 6.06 8.08
C GLY A 73 -5.09 5.07 6.91
N ILE A 74 -3.89 4.74 6.44
CA ILE A 74 -3.64 3.71 5.43
C ILE A 74 -2.90 2.52 6.05
N GLY A 75 -3.58 1.38 6.09
CA GLY A 75 -3.00 0.09 6.47
C GLY A 75 -2.28 -0.58 5.31
N THR A 76 -1.47 -1.57 5.64
CA THR A 76 -0.65 -2.33 4.69
C THR A 76 -1.46 -3.05 3.61
N TRP A 77 -2.74 -3.39 3.85
CA TRP A 77 -3.56 -4.00 2.81
C TRP A 77 -3.91 -3.01 1.70
N ALA A 78 -4.37 -1.81 2.05
CA ALA A 78 -4.65 -0.76 1.07
C ALA A 78 -3.36 -0.31 0.37
N ALA A 79 -2.28 -0.14 1.12
CA ALA A 79 -0.97 0.23 0.59
C ALA A 79 -0.49 -0.73 -0.50
N ARG A 80 -0.69 -2.04 -0.29
CA ARG A 80 -0.40 -3.06 -1.29
C ARG A 80 -1.19 -2.87 -2.58
N LEU A 81 -2.51 -2.70 -2.50
CA LEU A 81 -3.34 -2.53 -3.70
C LEU A 81 -2.99 -1.27 -4.49
N LEU A 82 -2.64 -0.19 -3.77
CA LEU A 82 -2.18 1.05 -4.38
C LEU A 82 -0.83 0.89 -5.09
N ALA A 83 0.13 0.23 -4.45
CA ALA A 83 1.44 -0.04 -5.05
C ALA A 83 1.32 -0.95 -6.28
N GLU A 84 0.51 -2.01 -6.21
CA GLU A 84 0.20 -2.91 -7.34
C GLU A 84 -0.46 -2.13 -8.50
N ALA A 85 -1.24 -1.09 -8.22
CA ALA A 85 -1.82 -0.18 -9.22
C ALA A 85 -0.84 0.87 -9.78
N GLY A 86 0.43 0.81 -9.34
CA GLY A 86 1.50 1.69 -9.79
C GLY A 86 1.52 3.05 -9.12
N LEU A 87 0.79 3.24 -8.01
CA LEU A 87 0.72 4.52 -7.30
C LEU A 87 1.81 4.66 -6.25
N SER A 88 2.20 5.89 -5.96
CA SER A 88 3.12 6.30 -4.91
C SER A 88 2.42 7.09 -3.80
N ASP A 89 3.07 7.27 -2.66
CA ASP A 89 2.56 8.13 -1.57
C ASP A 89 2.38 9.60 -2.02
N GLN A 90 3.19 10.06 -2.98
CA GLN A 90 3.02 11.36 -3.61
C GLN A 90 1.74 11.44 -4.43
N ASP A 91 1.45 10.43 -5.25
CA ASP A 91 0.22 10.35 -6.03
C ASP A 91 -1.01 10.39 -5.12
N LEU A 92 -0.95 9.71 -3.98
CA LEU A 92 -2.00 9.74 -2.97
C LEU A 92 -2.25 11.14 -2.41
N ARG A 93 -1.24 12.02 -2.37
CA ARG A 93 -1.39 13.40 -1.88
C ARG A 93 -1.86 14.37 -2.95
N THR A 94 -1.56 14.12 -4.22
CA THR A 94 -1.79 15.08 -5.32
C THR A 94 -2.97 14.72 -6.22
N MET A 95 -3.25 13.43 -6.44
CA MET A 95 -4.34 12.98 -7.30
C MET A 95 -5.70 13.09 -6.61
N ARG A 96 -6.76 13.18 -7.42
CA ARG A 96 -8.14 13.08 -6.92
C ARG A 96 -8.44 11.65 -6.48
N ALA A 97 -9.19 11.48 -5.38
CA ALA A 97 -9.55 10.18 -4.83
C ALA A 97 -10.30 9.29 -5.84
N GLU A 98 -11.13 9.86 -6.72
CA GLU A 98 -11.82 9.12 -7.77
C GLU A 98 -10.84 8.48 -8.76
N ALA A 99 -9.82 9.24 -9.20
CA ALA A 99 -8.83 8.76 -10.15
C ALA A 99 -7.95 7.65 -9.55
N ILE A 100 -7.66 7.73 -8.26
CA ILE A 100 -6.97 6.68 -7.52
C ILE A 100 -7.83 5.41 -7.50
N ALA A 101 -9.11 5.53 -7.11
CA ALA A 101 -10.01 4.39 -7.04
C ALA A 101 -10.25 3.73 -8.41
N GLU A 102 -10.40 4.53 -9.47
CA GLU A 102 -10.48 4.03 -10.85
C GLU A 102 -9.24 3.21 -11.22
N ARG A 103 -8.03 3.69 -10.88
CA ARG A 103 -6.79 2.99 -11.18
C ARG A 103 -6.65 1.67 -10.40
N VAL A 104 -7.00 1.67 -9.12
CA VAL A 104 -7.02 0.45 -8.30
C VAL A 104 -8.03 -0.56 -8.84
N ASN A 105 -9.25 -0.12 -9.14
CA ASN A 105 -10.29 -0.98 -9.67
C ASN A 105 -9.93 -1.54 -11.06
N ALA A 106 -9.30 -0.74 -11.91
CA ALA A 106 -8.80 -1.18 -13.21
C ALA A 106 -7.71 -2.24 -13.08
N GLN A 107 -6.77 -2.05 -12.14
CA GLN A 107 -5.72 -3.04 -11.86
C GLN A 107 -6.28 -4.37 -11.34
N LEU A 108 -7.33 -4.32 -10.51
CA LEU A 108 -7.97 -5.52 -9.97
C LEU A 108 -8.93 -6.19 -10.95
N GLY A 109 -9.44 -5.45 -11.93
CA GLY A 109 -10.45 -5.92 -12.89
C GLY A 109 -11.88 -5.92 -12.35
N TYR A 110 -12.14 -5.35 -11.17
CA TYR A 110 -13.48 -5.24 -10.57
C TYR A 110 -13.56 -4.08 -9.56
N PRO A 111 -14.76 -3.49 -9.32
CA PRO A 111 -14.91 -2.30 -8.50
C PRO A 111 -14.90 -2.62 -6.99
N VAL A 112 -13.70 -2.76 -6.42
CA VAL A 112 -13.49 -2.94 -4.97
C VAL A 112 -13.67 -1.63 -4.22
N TRP A 113 -13.09 -0.56 -4.75
CA TRP A 113 -13.13 0.76 -4.15
C TRP A 113 -14.37 1.49 -4.69
N ASN A 114 -15.41 1.52 -3.85
CA ASN A 114 -16.69 2.16 -4.15
C ASN A 114 -16.72 3.62 -3.71
N GLU A 115 -17.85 4.30 -3.92
CA GLU A 115 -18.06 5.70 -3.55
C GLU A 115 -17.76 5.99 -2.07
N LYS A 116 -18.14 5.09 -1.15
CA LYS A 116 -17.82 5.24 0.28
C LYS A 116 -16.31 5.19 0.53
N THR A 117 -15.59 4.33 -0.18
CA THR A 117 -14.13 4.25 -0.12
C THR A 117 -13.48 5.52 -0.67
N VAL A 118 -13.99 6.05 -1.78
CA VAL A 118 -13.54 7.32 -2.38
C VAL A 118 -13.73 8.48 -1.41
N ALA A 119 -14.91 8.61 -0.80
CA ALA A 119 -15.18 9.65 0.19
C ALA A 119 -14.26 9.55 1.41
N ARG A 120 -14.02 8.34 1.90
CA ARG A 120 -13.09 8.09 3.01
C ARG A 120 -11.65 8.47 2.65
N LEU A 121 -11.19 8.11 1.45
CA LEU A 121 -9.87 8.49 0.95
C LEU A 121 -9.75 10.01 0.79
N ALA A 122 -10.76 10.68 0.23
CA ALA A 122 -10.77 12.13 0.08
C ALA A 122 -10.66 12.85 1.43
N ALA A 123 -11.34 12.34 2.47
CA ALA A 123 -11.21 12.86 3.82
C ALA A 123 -9.79 12.68 4.40
N LEU A 124 -9.13 11.55 4.14
CA LEU A 124 -7.73 11.35 4.52
C LEU A 124 -6.81 12.34 3.79
N GLN A 125 -7.02 12.56 2.49
CA GLN A 125 -6.25 13.52 1.70
C GLN A 125 -6.35 14.96 2.22
N GLN A 126 -7.53 15.38 2.68
CA GLN A 126 -7.73 16.69 3.32
C GLN A 126 -6.88 16.81 4.60
N ARG A 127 -6.92 15.78 5.47
CA ARG A 127 -6.12 15.75 6.69
C ARG A 127 -4.62 15.82 6.40
N TRP A 128 -4.13 15.09 5.41
CA TRP A 128 -2.70 15.10 5.04
C TRP A 128 -2.20 16.45 4.48
N ARG A 129 -3.11 17.25 3.91
CA ARG A 129 -2.80 18.58 3.36
C ARG A 129 -2.80 19.68 4.43
N GLY A 130 -3.22 19.35 5.66
CA GLY A 130 -3.35 20.34 6.73
C GLY A 130 -4.61 21.19 6.61
N ASP A 131 -5.62 20.72 5.88
CA ASP A 131 -6.97 21.30 5.94
C ASP A 131 -7.65 20.81 7.24
N GLU A 132 -7.07 21.19 8.38
CA GLU A 132 -7.75 21.16 9.67
C GLU A 132 -8.85 22.22 9.63
N GLN A 133 -10.11 21.80 9.72
CA GLN A 133 -11.21 22.66 10.15
C GLN A 133 -11.23 22.74 11.67
#